data_AF-A0A930BQM0-F1
#
_entry.id   AF-A0A930BQM0-F1
#
_cell.length_a   1.000
_cell.length_b   1.000
_cell.length_c   1.000
_cell.angle_alpha   90.00
_cell.angle_beta   90.00
_cell.angle_gamma   90.00
#
_symmetry.space_group_name_H-M   'P 1'
#
loop_
_entity.id
_entity.type
_entity.pdbx_description
1 polymer ?
#
loop_
_entity_poly.entity_id
_entity_poly.type
_entity_poly.pdbx_seq_one_letter_code
_entity_poly.pdbx_strand_id
1 'polypeptide(L)'
;MTQPTPDSRSLRNALGRFATGVAIVTAIDPDGQPIGLTINSFSAVSLDPALVLWCLDNNSHNLAAFQKASHHAINILSAEQENLSNR
;
A
#
# COMPACT_ATOMS: atom_id res chain seq x y z
N MET A 1 14.55 -10.95 -28.16
CA MET A 1 14.61 -11.94 -27.07
C MET A 1 13.28 -11.89 -26.33
N THR A 2 12.41 -12.89 -26.50
CA THR A 2 11.18 -13.01 -25.70
C THR A 2 11.53 -13.80 -24.44
N GLN A 3 11.75 -13.12 -23.33
CA GLN A 3 11.88 -13.83 -22.05
C GLN A 3 10.54 -14.46 -21.68
N PRO A 4 10.55 -15.68 -21.11
CA PRO A 4 9.34 -16.31 -20.61
C PRO A 4 8.76 -15.41 -19.51
N THR A 5 7.51 -14.99 -19.66
CA THR A 5 6.79 -14.25 -18.63
C THR A 5 6.73 -15.12 -17.37
N PRO A 6 7.31 -14.70 -16.24
CA PRO A 6 7.25 -15.47 -15.01
C PRO A 6 5.78 -15.70 -14.63
N ASP A 7 5.45 -16.93 -14.25
CA ASP A 7 4.15 -17.22 -13.63
C ASP A 7 3.90 -16.25 -12.46
N SER A 8 2.79 -15.52 -12.50
CA SER A 8 2.46 -14.46 -11.54
C SER A 8 2.45 -14.97 -10.09
N ARG A 9 2.10 -16.24 -9.87
CA ARG A 9 2.14 -16.85 -8.54
C ARG A 9 3.58 -17.08 -8.08
N SER A 10 4.45 -17.58 -8.96
CA SER A 10 5.87 -17.77 -8.67
C SER A 10 6.56 -16.44 -8.33
N LEU A 11 6.27 -15.36 -9.07
CA LEU A 11 6.78 -14.02 -8.76
C LEU A 11 6.25 -13.52 -7.41
N ARG A 12 4.95 -13.65 -7.15
CA ARG A 12 4.35 -13.27 -5.86
C ARG A 12 5.00 -14.01 -4.69
N ASN A 13 5.22 -15.31 -4.83
CA ASN A 13 5.88 -16.12 -3.81
C ASN A 13 7.32 -15.68 -3.58
N ALA A 14 8.06 -15.36 -4.65
CA ALA A 14 9.43 -14.84 -4.52
C ALA A 14 9.47 -13.50 -3.76
N LEU A 15 8.57 -12.56 -4.10
CA LEU A 15 8.48 -11.27 -3.43
C LEU A 15 8.03 -11.38 -1.97
N GLY A 16 7.11 -12.31 -1.67
CA GLY A 16 6.62 -12.57 -0.31
C GLY A 16 7.68 -13.11 0.66
N ARG A 17 8.87 -13.48 0.17
CA ARG A 17 10.00 -13.88 1.03
C ARG A 17 10.66 -12.69 1.73
N PHE A 18 10.47 -11.47 1.23
CA PHE A 18 10.94 -10.26 1.89
C PHE A 18 9.92 -9.85 2.97
N ALA A 19 10.27 -10.06 4.24
CA ALA A 19 9.41 -9.72 5.35
C ALA A 19 9.19 -8.21 5.43
N THR A 20 7.96 -7.81 5.74
CA THR A 20 7.52 -6.42 5.85
C THR A 20 6.65 -6.25 7.09
N GLY A 21 6.56 -5.01 7.59
CA GLY A 21 5.46 -4.65 8.46
C GLY A 21 4.15 -4.52 7.68
N VAL A 22 3.05 -4.30 8.40
CA VAL A 22 1.74 -4.00 7.81
C VAL A 22 1.36 -2.58 8.18
N ALA A 23 0.80 -1.84 7.23
CA ALA A 23 0.27 -0.52 7.45
C ALA A 23 -1.10 -0.36 6.82
N ILE A 24 -1.88 0.60 7.29
CA ILE A 24 -3.09 1.07 6.62
C ILE A 24 -2.83 2.48 6.11
N VAL A 25 -2.93 2.67 4.79
CA VAL A 25 -2.97 4.01 4.21
C VAL A 25 -4.40 4.53 4.25
N THR A 26 -4.58 5.74 4.77
CA THR A 26 -5.90 6.38 4.89
C THR A 26 -5.90 7.75 4.25
N ALA A 27 -7.04 8.16 3.69
CA ALA A 27 -7.26 9.50 3.18
C ALA A 27 -8.72 9.91 3.38
N ILE A 28 -9.00 11.19 3.12
CA ILE A 28 -10.36 11.70 2.96
C ILE A 28 -10.58 11.93 1.47
N ASP A 29 -11.63 11.34 0.92
CA ASP A 29 -11.97 11.52 -0.49
C ASP A 29 -12.58 12.91 -0.76
N PRO A 30 -12.82 13.29 -2.03
CA PRO A 30 -13.39 14.59 -2.37
C PRO A 30 -14.79 14.86 -1.81
N ASP A 31 -15.54 13.82 -1.45
CA ASP A 31 -16.88 13.90 -0.87
C ASP A 31 -16.85 13.93 0.67
N GLY A 32 -15.65 13.98 1.26
CA GLY A 32 -15.43 14.04 2.70
C GLY A 32 -15.49 12.68 3.40
N GLN A 33 -15.55 11.58 2.66
CA GLN A 33 -15.63 10.24 3.23
C GLN A 33 -14.24 9.65 3.53
N PRO A 34 -14.07 8.97 4.67
CA PRO A 34 -12.82 8.29 4.99
C PRO A 34 -12.66 7.04 4.12
N ILE A 35 -11.47 6.89 3.54
CA ILE A 35 -11.07 5.68 2.81
C ILE A 35 -9.79 5.11 3.42
N GLY A 36 -9.65 3.78 3.34
CA GLY A 36 -8.52 3.06 3.90
C GLY A 36 -8.15 1.84 3.07
N LEU A 37 -6.87 1.49 3.08
CA LEU A 37 -6.36 0.28 2.42
C LEU A 37 -5.20 -0.30 3.23
N THR A 38 -5.27 -1.61 3.51
CA THR A 38 -4.14 -2.37 4.04
C THR A 38 -3.05 -2.50 2.98
N ILE A 39 -1.81 -2.14 3.34
CA ILE A 39 -0.63 -2.21 2.49
C ILE A 39 0.55 -2.84 3.24
N ASN A 40 1.40 -3.53 2.49
CA ASN A 40 2.72 -3.97 2.95
C ASN A 40 3.86 -3.49 2.02
N SER A 41 3.56 -2.56 1.11
CA SER A 41 4.49 -1.98 0.13
C SER A 41 5.15 -0.68 0.59
N PHE A 42 4.97 -0.30 1.85
CA PHE A 42 5.55 0.92 2.43
C PHE A 42 7.08 0.88 2.43
N SER A 43 7.70 2.00 2.07
CA SER A 43 9.15 2.20 2.21
C SER A 43 9.47 3.65 2.53
N ALA A 44 10.43 3.87 3.43
CA ALA A 44 11.06 5.17 3.63
C ALA A 44 11.96 5.49 2.42
N VAL A 45 11.96 6.74 1.97
CA VAL A 45 12.68 7.19 0.76
C VAL A 45 13.74 8.23 1.09
N SER A 46 13.37 9.25 1.87
CA SER A 46 14.26 10.35 2.23
C SER A 46 13.93 10.90 3.60
N LEU A 47 14.94 11.43 4.30
CA LEU A 47 14.77 12.14 5.56
C LEU A 47 14.67 13.66 5.36
N ASP A 48 15.37 14.21 4.36
CA ASP A 48 15.32 15.62 4.01
C ASP A 48 15.32 15.82 2.47
N PRO A 49 14.18 16.17 1.86
CA PRO A 49 12.87 16.30 2.49
C PRO A 49 12.35 14.93 2.97
N ALA A 50 11.45 14.93 3.97
CA ALA A 50 10.86 13.70 4.49
C ALA A 50 9.92 13.07 3.46
N LEU A 51 10.34 11.94 2.87
CA LEU A 51 9.60 11.25 1.82
C LEU A 51 9.43 9.76 2.13
N VAL A 52 8.27 9.25 1.76
CA VAL A 52 7.91 7.82 1.80
C VAL A 52 7.26 7.43 0.48
N LEU A 53 7.22 6.14 0.19
CA LEU A 53 6.44 5.58 -0.92
C LEU A 53 5.61 4.40 -0.46
N TRP A 54 4.57 4.12 -1.24
CA TRP A 54 3.76 2.91 -1.20
C TRP A 54 3.14 2.71 -2.58
N CYS A 55 2.69 1.49 -2.86
CA CYS A 55 2.15 1.13 -4.17
C CYS A 55 0.65 0.83 -4.08
N LEU A 56 -0.13 1.39 -5.00
CA LEU A 56 -1.55 1.11 -5.20
C LEU A 56 -1.74 0.36 -6.52
N ASP A 57 -2.60 -0.67 -6.52
CA ASP A 57 -3.01 -1.33 -7.76
C ASP A 57 -3.81 -0.34 -8.63
N ASN A 58 -3.46 -0.25 -9.91
CA ASN A 58 -4.16 0.59 -10.88
C ASN A 58 -5.62 0.16 -11.12
N ASN A 59 -5.99 -1.07 -10.74
CA ASN A 59 -7.36 -1.57 -10.79
C ASN A 59 -8.11 -1.41 -9.45
N SER A 60 -7.52 -0.75 -8.45
CA SER A 60 -8.17 -0.52 -7.16
C SER A 60 -9.37 0.42 -7.30
N HIS A 61 -10.49 0.06 -6.70
CA HIS A 61 -11.68 0.92 -6.58
C HIS A 61 -11.36 2.27 -5.90
N ASN A 62 -10.34 2.31 -5.04
CA ASN A 62 -9.92 3.50 -4.31
C ASN A 62 -8.93 4.38 -5.09
N LEU A 63 -8.47 3.98 -6.29
CA LEU A 63 -7.44 4.70 -7.05
C LEU A 63 -7.82 6.16 -7.30
N ALA A 64 -8.99 6.39 -7.86
CA ALA A 64 -9.45 7.74 -8.19
C ALA A 64 -9.61 8.61 -6.93
N ALA A 65 -9.99 8.02 -5.80
CA ALA A 65 -10.16 8.74 -4.55
C ALA A 65 -8.80 9.14 -3.96
N PHE A 66 -7.81 8.22 -3.91
CA PHE A 66 -6.45 8.53 -3.47
C PHE A 66 -5.73 9.53 -4.38
N GLN A 67 -5.95 9.49 -5.70
CA GLN A 67 -5.38 10.46 -6.63
C GLN A 67 -5.92 11.88 -6.45
N LYS A 68 -7.18 12.02 -6.01
CA LYS A 68 -7.84 13.32 -5.80
C LYS A 68 -7.68 13.83 -4.37
N ALA A 69 -7.37 12.95 -3.41
CA ALA A 69 -7.11 13.33 -2.04
C ALA A 69 -5.87 14.24 -1.96
N SER A 70 -5.96 15.32 -1.19
CA SER A 70 -4.83 16.25 -1.00
C SER A 70 -3.75 15.70 -0.08
N HIS A 71 -4.13 14.81 0.85
CA HIS A 71 -3.25 14.22 1.85
C HIS A 71 -3.64 12.76 2.10
N HIS A 72 -2.68 12.00 2.61
CA HIS A 72 -2.91 10.67 3.17
C HIS A 72 -2.06 10.49 4.43
N ALA A 73 -2.42 9.51 5.25
CA ALA A 73 -1.69 9.11 6.43
C ALA A 73 -1.29 7.62 6.33
N ILE A 74 -0.13 7.29 6.89
CA ILE A 74 0.37 5.92 6.99
C ILE A 74 0.27 5.49 8.45
N ASN A 75 -0.57 4.48 8.72
CA ASN A 75 -0.77 3.93 10.05
C ASN A 75 -0.03 2.59 10.14
N ILE A 76 1.15 2.55 10.78
CA ILE A 76 1.90 1.30 10.99
C ILE A 76 1.19 0.49 12.08
N LEU A 77 0.82 -0.76 11.77
CA LEU A 77 0.07 -1.60 12.70
C LEU A 77 0.99 -2.31 13.69
N SER A 78 0.49 -2.44 14.92
CA SER A 78 1.04 -3.33 15.95
C SER A 78 0.58 -4.78 15.75
N ALA A 79 1.20 -5.72 16.46
CA ALA A 79 0.84 -7.14 16.39
C ALA A 79 -0.60 -7.41 16.85
N GLU A 80 -1.10 -6.62 17.80
CA GLU A 80 -2.46 -6.72 18.34
C GLU A 80 -3.54 -6.27 17.34
N GLN A 81 -3.15 -5.66 16.21
CA GLN A 81 -4.05 -5.08 15.22
C GLN A 81 -4.21 -5.93 13.95
N GLU A 82 -3.89 -7.23 14.01
CA GLU A 82 -4.12 -8.17 12.90
C GLU A 82 -5.57 -8.12 12.38
N ASN A 83 -6.54 -8.04 13.29
CA ASN A 83 -7.95 -7.93 12.92
C ASN A 83 -8.26 -6.68 12.10
N LEU A 84 -7.54 -5.57 12.27
CA LEU A 84 -7.73 -4.38 11.44
C LEU A 84 -7.16 -4.57 10.02
N SER A 85 -6.05 -5.29 9.89
CA SER A 85 -5.45 -5.63 8.59
C SER A 85 -6.39 -6.47 7.71
N ASN A 86 -7.16 -7.37 8.34
CA ASN A 86 -8.00 -8.36 7.66
C ASN A 86 -9.42 -7.86 7.30
N ARG A 87 -9.74 -6.59 7.58
CA ARG A 87 -11.03 -5.97 7.23
C ARG A 87 -11.01 -5.45 5.80
#